data_AF-A0A7R7VS99-F1
#
_entry.id   AF-A0A7R7VS99-F1
#
_cell.length_a   1.000
_cell.length_b   1.000
_cell.length_c   1.000
_cell.angle_alpha   90.00
_cell.angle_beta   90.00
_cell.angle_gamma   90.00
#
_symmetry.space_group_name_H-M   'P 1'
#
loop_
_entity.id
_entity.type
_entity.pdbx_description
1 polymer ?
#
loop_
_entity_poly.entity_id
_entity_poly.type
_entity_poly.pdbx_seq_one_letter_code
_entity_poly.pdbx_strand_id
1 'polypeptide(L)'
;MTSCPYIHLKKSADEFIHYHPYTSMLFKQFPRTTRSRLSSTYIHIISRLLPYSHTPRMTTKDVCGAAPGSQGHATHKPLPKEEAWKYRPPYLIQTPEAFGEIKWRGKCHCGQISYSLNLEKPLNAKFCHCRGCQLMHVEGSLLTAGGGGAGAPFQWAAIFPKSSITFDRGVRGLEFYCSSHYTREYEVPAKVSCSYCRTPIMDEGRNVCLLFPESIEFGEEEEEGERVKRCFEVSSHIFYSKRVVEIPDGKPKWAGMDEASELLDDYGNVKPED
;
A
#
# COMPACT_ATOMS: atom_id res chain seq x y z
N MET A 1 -35.03 18.34 36.60
CA MET A 1 -36.48 18.21 36.91
C MET A 1 -37.17 19.36 36.17
N THR A 2 -38.20 19.24 35.34
CA THR A 2 -39.04 18.13 34.79
C THR A 2 -39.89 18.76 33.66
N SER A 3 -40.40 18.09 32.61
CA SER A 3 -40.32 16.69 32.14
C SER A 3 -40.78 16.61 30.66
N CYS A 4 -40.34 15.61 29.90
CA CYS A 4 -40.71 15.41 28.48
C CYS A 4 -42.06 14.67 28.31
N PRO A 5 -42.93 15.05 27.35
CA PRO A 5 -44.13 14.28 27.01
C PRO A 5 -43.86 13.21 25.94
N TYR A 6 -44.30 11.98 26.23
CA TYR A 6 -44.38 10.87 25.28
C TYR A 6 -45.52 11.09 24.26
N ILE A 7 -45.29 10.77 22.98
CA ILE A 7 -46.38 10.47 22.03
C ILE A 7 -46.11 9.09 21.39
N HIS A 8 -47.03 8.16 21.62
CA HIS A 8 -47.10 6.88 20.93
C HIS A 8 -47.76 7.06 19.55
N LEU A 9 -47.13 6.57 18.49
CA LEU A 9 -47.84 6.20 17.25
C LEU A 9 -47.43 4.80 16.77
N LYS A 10 -48.37 4.16 16.07
CA LYS A 10 -48.44 2.69 15.88
C LYS A 10 -47.66 2.23 14.64
N LYS A 11 -47.28 0.95 14.64
CA LYS A 11 -46.89 0.23 13.42
C LYS A 11 -48.09 0.08 12.48
N SER A 12 -47.86 0.24 11.19
CA SER A 12 -48.57 -0.47 10.12
C SER A 12 -47.53 -1.03 9.15
N ALA A 13 -47.67 -2.28 8.76
CA ALA A 13 -47.05 -2.78 7.54
C ALA A 13 -47.94 -2.36 6.37
N ASP A 14 -47.34 -1.94 5.25
CA ASP A 14 -47.43 -2.67 3.98
C ASP A 14 -46.75 -1.87 2.84
N GLU A 15 -46.29 -2.63 1.84
CA GLU A 15 -45.85 -2.24 0.49
C GLU A 15 -44.92 -1.02 0.30
N PHE A 16 -43.72 -1.28 -0.23
CA PHE A 16 -43.50 -1.09 -1.68
C PHE A 16 -42.32 -1.95 -2.15
N ILE A 17 -42.59 -2.92 -3.03
CA ILE A 17 -41.57 -3.70 -3.74
C ILE A 17 -41.42 -3.11 -5.13
N HIS A 18 -40.23 -2.64 -5.50
CA HIS A 18 -39.87 -2.42 -6.90
C HIS A 18 -38.63 -3.22 -7.28
N TYR A 19 -38.81 -4.08 -8.29
CA TYR A 19 -37.77 -4.88 -8.91
C TYR A 19 -36.77 -4.01 -9.69
N HIS A 20 -35.49 -4.41 -9.69
CA HIS A 20 -34.63 -4.26 -10.87
C HIS A 20 -33.84 -5.55 -11.11
N PRO A 21 -33.61 -6.00 -12.36
CA PRO A 21 -33.22 -7.39 -12.65
C PRO A 21 -31.71 -7.58 -12.91
N TYR A 22 -31.34 -8.83 -13.22
CA TYR A 22 -30.01 -9.34 -13.58
C TYR A 22 -29.08 -9.82 -12.46
N THR A 23 -29.61 -10.70 -11.59
CA THR A 23 -28.80 -11.79 -11.01
C THR A 23 -29.46 -13.16 -11.27
N SER A 24 -28.94 -13.91 -12.24
CA SER A 24 -28.79 -15.38 -12.17
C SER A 24 -28.42 -15.99 -13.51
N MET A 25 -27.27 -16.64 -13.58
CA MET A 25 -27.10 -17.89 -14.34
C MET A 25 -25.84 -18.64 -13.84
N LEU A 26 -25.90 -19.98 -13.91
CA LEU A 26 -24.80 -20.92 -13.63
C LEU A 26 -24.38 -21.18 -12.17
N PHE A 27 -25.33 -21.62 -11.33
CA PHE A 27 -25.04 -22.71 -10.39
C PHE A 27 -25.38 -24.05 -11.07
N LYS A 28 -24.40 -24.71 -11.68
CA LYS A 28 -24.54 -26.12 -12.09
C LYS A 28 -24.25 -27.04 -10.91
N GLN A 29 -25.22 -27.89 -10.58
CA GLN A 29 -25.08 -28.92 -9.55
C GLN A 29 -23.99 -29.94 -9.94
N PHE A 30 -23.03 -30.17 -9.05
CA PHE A 30 -22.13 -31.32 -9.14
C PHE A 30 -22.73 -32.51 -8.37
N PRO A 31 -22.76 -33.72 -8.95
CA PRO A 31 -23.23 -34.91 -8.24
C PRO A 31 -22.23 -35.35 -7.16
N ARG A 32 -22.74 -35.68 -5.98
CA ARG A 32 -21.95 -36.32 -4.92
C ARG A 32 -21.61 -37.76 -5.32
N THR A 33 -20.33 -38.08 -5.48
CA THR A 33 -19.87 -39.46 -5.60
C THR A 33 -18.75 -39.81 -4.62
N THR A 34 -19.04 -40.80 -3.78
CA THR A 34 -18.12 -41.77 -3.15
C THR A 34 -16.81 -41.28 -2.50
N ARG A 35 -16.79 -41.32 -1.15
CA ARG A 35 -15.58 -41.55 -0.37
C ARG A 35 -14.87 -42.82 -0.85
N SER A 36 -13.64 -42.72 -1.34
CA SER A 36 -12.68 -43.83 -1.33
C SER A 36 -11.75 -43.69 -0.10
N ARG A 37 -11.57 -44.78 0.64
CA ARG A 37 -10.53 -44.87 1.67
C ARG A 37 -9.21 -45.20 0.97
N LEU A 38 -8.13 -44.49 1.29
CA LEU A 38 -6.77 -44.96 0.99
C LEU A 38 -5.98 -45.18 2.28
N SER A 39 -5.08 -46.15 2.19
CA SER A 39 -4.56 -46.91 3.34
C SER A 39 -3.62 -46.11 4.23
N SER A 40 -3.72 -46.39 5.54
CA SER A 40 -2.65 -46.12 6.50
C SER A 40 -1.43 -47.00 6.19
N THR A 41 -0.33 -46.41 5.69
CA THR A 41 1.06 -46.85 5.93
C THR A 41 2.05 -45.86 5.29
N TYR A 42 2.50 -44.85 6.04
CA TYR A 42 3.92 -44.41 6.10
C TYR A 42 4.10 -43.33 7.18
N ILE A 43 4.22 -43.75 8.43
CA ILE A 43 4.80 -42.94 9.51
C ILE A 43 6.02 -43.70 10.00
N HIS A 44 7.21 -43.12 9.83
CA HIS A 44 8.35 -43.09 10.76
C HIS A 44 9.66 -42.74 10.02
N ILE A 45 10.62 -42.20 10.79
CA ILE A 45 12.01 -41.83 10.37
C ILE A 45 12.00 -40.57 9.47
N ILE A 46 12.52 -39.40 9.85
CA ILE A 46 13.67 -39.09 10.71
C ILE A 46 13.30 -38.12 11.85
N SER A 47 13.79 -38.42 13.05
CA SER A 47 13.94 -37.48 14.17
C SER A 47 15.26 -37.81 14.89
N ARG A 48 15.92 -36.79 15.47
CA ARG A 48 17.34 -36.77 15.93
C ARG A 48 18.28 -36.60 14.73
N LEU A 49 19.19 -35.62 14.70
CA LEU A 49 20.11 -35.24 15.78
C LEU A 49 20.17 -33.72 16.09
N LEU A 50 19.84 -33.38 17.35
CA LEU A 50 20.60 -32.49 18.25
C LEU A 50 20.75 -30.97 17.87
N PRO A 51 21.23 -30.08 18.78
CA PRO A 51 20.33 -29.38 19.70
C PRO A 51 20.64 -27.86 19.78
N TYR A 52 20.37 -27.25 20.95
CA TYR A 52 20.77 -25.91 21.41
C TYR A 52 19.84 -24.73 21.15
N SER A 53 18.94 -24.54 22.11
CA SER A 53 18.27 -23.27 22.43
C SER A 53 19.25 -22.21 22.94
N HIS A 54 19.13 -20.97 22.46
CA HIS A 54 19.47 -19.78 23.25
C HIS A 54 18.48 -18.64 22.98
N THR A 55 17.64 -18.34 23.97
CA THR A 55 16.87 -17.09 24.05
C THR A 55 17.70 -16.05 24.81
N PRO A 56 17.89 -14.83 24.27
CA PRO A 56 18.50 -13.74 25.03
C PRO A 56 17.56 -13.24 26.13
N ARG A 57 17.92 -13.49 27.38
CA ARG A 57 17.25 -12.97 28.57
C ARG A 57 17.69 -11.52 28.81
N MET A 58 16.84 -10.53 28.53
CA MET A 58 17.13 -9.15 28.97
C MET A 58 17.04 -9.08 30.50
N THR A 59 18.16 -8.76 31.15
CA THR A 59 18.25 -8.58 32.60
C THR A 59 17.92 -7.14 32.97
N THR A 60 16.94 -6.96 33.85
CA THR A 60 16.77 -5.71 34.61
C THR A 60 17.77 -5.63 35.76
N LYS A 61 18.35 -4.43 35.96
CA LYS A 61 18.92 -3.82 37.17
C LYS A 61 19.55 -2.48 36.74
N ASP A 62 19.01 -1.34 37.18
CA ASP A 62 19.35 -0.62 38.43
C ASP A 62 20.68 0.16 38.29
N VAL A 63 20.87 1.40 38.76
CA VAL A 63 20.00 2.40 39.43
C VAL A 63 20.61 3.81 39.19
N CYS A 64 19.99 4.87 39.71
CA CYS A 64 20.23 6.29 39.44
C CYS A 64 21.64 6.87 39.74
N GLY A 65 21.92 8.03 39.11
CA GLY A 65 22.96 8.98 39.50
C GLY A 65 22.73 10.34 38.82
N ALA A 66 22.39 11.37 39.59
CA ALA A 66 22.15 12.73 39.09
C ALA A 66 23.16 13.71 39.70
N ALA A 67 23.83 14.50 38.85
CA ALA A 67 24.61 15.68 39.21
C ALA A 67 24.70 16.64 37.98
N PRO A 68 24.92 17.96 38.18
CA PRO A 68 24.39 18.96 37.24
C PRO A 68 25.41 19.60 36.29
N GLY A 69 24.88 20.17 35.20
CA GLY A 69 25.32 21.48 34.69
C GLY A 69 26.58 21.54 33.83
N SER A 70 26.42 21.40 32.51
CA SER A 70 27.27 22.11 31.54
C SER A 70 26.46 22.48 30.30
N GLN A 71 26.48 23.77 29.94
CA GLN A 71 25.89 24.25 28.68
C GLN A 71 26.81 23.86 27.52
N GLY A 72 26.60 22.67 26.97
CA GLY A 72 27.27 22.22 25.76
C GLY A 72 26.69 22.92 24.53
N HIS A 73 27.45 23.85 23.94
CA HIS A 73 27.16 24.38 22.61
C HIS A 73 27.18 23.20 21.63
N ALA A 74 26.03 22.81 21.09
CA ALA A 74 25.91 21.64 20.22
C ALA A 74 26.58 21.91 18.87
N THR A 75 27.87 21.60 18.77
CA THR A 75 28.60 21.60 17.50
C THR A 75 27.96 20.56 16.59
N HIS A 76 27.25 21.04 15.56
CA HIS A 76 26.48 20.21 14.66
C HIS A 76 27.42 19.38 13.78
N LYS A 77 27.89 18.23 14.31
CA LYS A 77 28.73 17.29 13.58
C LYS A 77 27.97 16.89 12.30
N PRO A 78 28.57 17.03 11.11
CA PRO A 78 27.92 16.58 9.89
C PRO A 78 27.54 15.11 10.01
N LEU A 79 26.28 14.79 9.69
CA LEU A 79 25.79 13.42 9.68
C LEU A 79 26.63 12.58 8.70
N PRO A 80 26.86 11.28 8.99
CA PRO A 80 27.46 10.38 8.00
C PRO A 80 26.69 10.45 6.68
N LYS A 81 27.40 10.49 5.55
CA LYS A 81 26.79 10.63 4.21
C LYS A 81 25.68 9.59 3.94
N GLU A 82 25.84 8.39 4.49
CA GLU A 82 24.94 7.24 4.39
C GLU A 82 23.58 7.45 5.08
N GLU A 83 23.46 8.40 6.03
CA GLU A 83 22.20 8.68 6.73
C GLU A 83 21.53 9.98 6.31
N ALA A 84 22.20 10.83 5.52
CA ALA A 84 21.68 12.14 5.10
C ALA A 84 20.33 12.07 4.37
N TRP A 85 20.05 10.95 3.69
CA TRP A 85 18.77 10.73 3.00
C TRP A 85 17.56 10.67 3.95
N LYS A 86 17.77 10.32 5.23
CA LYS A 86 16.70 10.26 6.25
C LYS A 86 16.16 11.65 6.61
N TYR A 87 16.88 12.71 6.23
CA TYR A 87 16.64 14.11 6.58
C TYR A 87 16.34 14.99 5.35
N ARG A 88 15.97 14.39 4.22
CA ARG A 88 15.41 15.06 3.04
C ARG A 88 13.98 14.57 2.78
N PRO A 89 13.16 15.32 2.03
CA PRO A 89 11.85 14.82 1.61
C PRO A 89 12.00 13.50 0.82
N PRO A 90 11.10 12.53 1.00
CA PRO A 90 9.82 12.62 1.73
C PRO A 90 9.90 12.33 3.26
N TYR A 91 11.09 12.04 3.81
CA TYR A 91 11.26 11.63 5.21
C TYR A 91 11.59 12.77 6.18
N LEU A 92 11.95 13.94 5.64
CA LEU A 92 12.12 15.18 6.41
C LEU A 92 10.79 15.56 7.09
N ILE A 93 10.77 15.49 8.42
CA ILE A 93 9.65 15.98 9.23
C ILE A 93 9.67 17.51 9.16
N GLN A 94 8.60 18.09 8.62
CA GLN A 94 8.43 19.53 8.42
C GLN A 94 7.37 20.07 9.39
N THR A 95 7.48 21.35 9.78
CA THR A 95 6.40 22.02 10.52
C THR A 95 5.25 22.39 9.57
N PRO A 96 4.02 22.64 10.06
CA PRO A 96 2.90 23.04 9.21
C PRO A 96 3.20 24.28 8.35
N GLU A 97 3.96 25.24 8.89
CA GLU A 97 4.33 26.48 8.19
C GLU A 97 5.33 26.22 7.05
N ALA A 98 6.21 25.24 7.21
CA ALA A 98 7.20 24.85 6.20
C ALA A 98 6.62 23.92 5.13
N PHE A 99 5.69 23.02 5.50
CA PHE A 99 5.05 22.09 4.57
C PHE A 99 3.88 22.72 3.82
N GLY A 100 3.19 23.69 4.42
CA GLY A 100 1.99 24.31 3.87
C GLY A 100 0.71 23.51 4.14
N GLU A 101 -0.35 23.87 3.42
CA GLU A 101 -1.69 23.33 3.61
C GLU A 101 -1.75 21.83 3.25
N ILE A 102 -2.27 21.00 4.17
CA ILE A 102 -2.44 19.57 3.94
C ILE A 102 -3.73 19.34 3.13
N LYS A 103 -3.58 18.76 1.94
CA LYS A 103 -4.69 18.42 1.02
C LYS A 103 -5.22 17.01 1.21
N TRP A 104 -4.34 16.10 1.64
CA TRP A 104 -4.63 14.69 1.87
C TRP A 104 -3.84 14.14 3.04
N ARG A 105 -4.43 13.15 3.71
CA ARG A 105 -3.73 12.27 4.65
C ARG A 105 -3.81 10.83 4.14
N GLY A 106 -2.81 10.04 4.51
CA GLY A 106 -2.82 8.61 4.24
C GLY A 106 -2.14 7.84 5.35
N LYS A 107 -2.49 6.56 5.47
CA LYS A 107 -2.00 5.65 6.50
C LYS A 107 -1.90 4.22 5.99
N CYS A 108 -0.92 3.48 6.50
CA CYS A 108 -0.87 2.03 6.29
C CYS A 108 -2.05 1.33 6.98
N HIS A 109 -2.34 0.08 6.62
CA HIS A 109 -3.48 -0.69 7.17
C HIS A 109 -3.53 -0.72 8.72
N CYS A 110 -2.38 -0.83 9.40
CA CYS A 110 -2.33 -0.82 10.87
C CYS A 110 -2.24 0.57 11.52
N GLY A 111 -2.29 1.66 10.74
CA GLY A 111 -2.18 3.04 11.23
C GLY A 111 -0.82 3.46 11.82
N GLN A 112 0.17 2.57 11.93
CA GLN A 112 1.49 2.92 12.51
C GLN A 112 2.31 3.87 11.62
N ILE A 113 2.05 3.88 10.32
CA ILE A 113 2.62 4.83 9.38
C ILE A 113 1.49 5.72 8.89
N SER A 114 1.70 7.02 9.04
CA SER A 114 0.86 8.08 8.52
C SER A 114 1.72 9.12 7.82
N TYR A 115 1.15 9.75 6.79
CA TYR A 115 1.81 10.77 5.98
C TYR A 115 0.78 11.82 5.53
N SER A 116 1.30 12.99 5.18
CA SER A 116 0.51 14.13 4.69
C SER A 116 0.98 14.53 3.30
N LEU A 117 0.06 14.98 2.44
CA LEU A 117 0.33 15.56 1.12
C LEU A 117 -0.10 17.02 1.09
N ASN A 118 0.70 17.90 0.48
CA ASN A 118 0.36 19.33 0.30
C ASN A 118 -0.10 19.70 -1.12
N LEU A 119 -0.21 18.72 -2.01
CA LEU A 119 -0.58 18.92 -3.41
C LEU A 119 -1.92 18.23 -3.71
N GLU A 120 -2.88 18.99 -4.24
CA GLU A 120 -4.26 18.52 -4.47
C GLU A 120 -4.34 17.40 -5.51
N LYS A 121 -3.56 17.49 -6.59
CA LYS A 121 -3.52 16.48 -7.66
C LYS A 121 -2.08 16.03 -7.89
N PRO A 122 -1.83 14.73 -8.14
CA PRO A 122 -0.52 14.27 -8.57
C PRO A 122 -0.16 14.87 -9.94
N LEU A 123 1.13 14.85 -10.27
CA LEU A 123 1.63 15.22 -11.60
C LEU A 123 1.07 14.29 -12.69
N ASN A 124 0.83 13.03 -12.34
CA ASN A 124 0.16 12.04 -13.17
C ASN A 124 -0.32 10.86 -12.29
N ALA A 125 -1.29 10.08 -12.74
CA ALA A 125 -1.64 8.80 -12.11
C ALA A 125 -1.75 7.70 -13.18
N LYS A 126 -1.12 6.55 -12.94
CA LYS A 126 -0.98 5.46 -13.93
C LYS A 126 -1.24 4.09 -13.33
N PHE A 127 -1.73 3.15 -14.13
CA PHE A 127 -1.68 1.73 -13.82
C PHE A 127 -0.44 1.08 -14.48
N CYS A 128 0.43 0.47 -13.68
CA CYS A 128 1.63 -0.21 -14.15
C CYS A 128 1.47 -1.72 -14.13
N HIS A 129 1.57 -2.33 -15.32
CA HIS A 129 1.33 -3.76 -15.57
C HIS A 129 2.62 -4.59 -15.62
N CYS A 130 3.77 -4.01 -15.27
CA CYS A 130 5.04 -4.72 -15.37
C CYS A 130 5.11 -5.89 -14.36
N ARG A 131 5.84 -6.95 -14.72
CA ARG A 131 5.92 -8.17 -13.90
C ARG A 131 6.48 -7.92 -12.49
N GLY A 132 7.32 -6.90 -12.33
CA GLY A 132 7.80 -6.48 -11.01
C GLY A 132 6.67 -5.97 -10.12
N CYS A 133 5.79 -5.11 -10.65
CA CYS A 133 4.65 -4.59 -9.90
C CYS A 133 3.70 -5.72 -9.46
N GLN A 134 3.35 -6.61 -10.40
CA GLN A 134 2.50 -7.78 -10.15
C GLN A 134 3.03 -8.73 -9.05
N LEU A 135 4.36 -8.81 -8.88
CA LEU A 135 5.00 -9.67 -7.88
C LEU A 135 5.21 -8.98 -6.53
N MET A 136 5.35 -7.65 -6.52
CA MET A 136 5.71 -6.90 -5.31
C MET A 136 4.50 -6.27 -4.60
N HIS A 137 3.36 -6.17 -5.28
CA HIS A 137 2.06 -5.80 -4.69
C HIS A 137 1.21 -7.03 -4.35
N VAL A 138 1.82 -8.02 -3.71
CA VAL A 138 1.14 -9.23 -3.23
C VAL A 138 0.75 -9.02 -1.77
N GLU A 139 -0.54 -9.15 -1.45
CA GLU A 139 -0.96 -9.28 -0.06
C GLU A 139 -0.63 -10.69 0.43
N GLY A 140 0.14 -10.78 1.52
CA GLY A 140 0.52 -12.05 2.13
C GLY A 140 2.00 -12.39 1.94
N SER A 141 2.71 -12.42 3.06
CA SER A 141 4.12 -12.77 3.19
C SER A 141 4.55 -14.01 2.38
N LEU A 142 5.58 -13.84 1.54
CA LEU A 142 6.29 -14.93 0.85
C LEU A 142 7.01 -15.92 1.82
N LEU A 143 6.95 -15.67 3.13
CA LEU A 143 7.64 -16.45 4.18
C LEU A 143 6.74 -17.48 4.89
N THR A 144 5.47 -17.62 4.51
CA THR A 144 4.65 -18.76 4.97
C THR A 144 4.65 -19.86 3.92
N ALA A 145 5.25 -21.01 4.26
CA ALA A 145 5.22 -22.21 3.42
C ALA A 145 3.78 -22.74 3.34
N GLY A 146 3.06 -22.32 2.29
CA GLY A 146 1.62 -22.58 2.10
C GLY A 146 0.77 -21.31 1.85
N GLY A 147 1.35 -20.11 1.91
CA GLY A 147 0.64 -18.85 1.71
C GLY A 147 0.29 -18.55 0.25
N GLY A 148 -0.96 -18.78 -0.13
CA GLY A 148 -1.54 -18.26 -1.37
C GLY A 148 -1.87 -16.77 -1.23
N GLY A 149 -0.86 -15.90 -1.31
CA GLY A 149 -1.06 -14.45 -1.39
C GLY A 149 -1.61 -14.04 -2.76
N ALA A 150 -2.61 -13.16 -2.77
CA ALA A 150 -3.15 -12.60 -4.00
C ALA A 150 -2.28 -11.43 -4.47
N GLY A 151 -1.69 -11.55 -5.67
CA GLY A 151 -0.99 -10.44 -6.32
C GLY A 151 -1.96 -9.46 -6.93
N ALA A 152 -1.74 -8.16 -6.70
CA ALA A 152 -2.42 -7.13 -7.48
C ALA A 152 -2.04 -7.29 -8.97
N PRO A 153 -3.02 -7.30 -9.90
CA PRO A 153 -2.75 -7.50 -11.32
C PRO A 153 -1.93 -6.36 -11.97
N PHE A 154 -1.86 -5.22 -11.29
CA PHE A 154 -1.10 -4.02 -11.64
C PHE A 154 -0.89 -3.16 -10.37
N GLN A 155 0.00 -2.18 -10.46
CA GLN A 155 0.22 -1.13 -9.43
C GLN A 155 -0.51 0.15 -9.85
N TRP A 156 -1.34 0.74 -8.97
CA TRP A 156 -1.78 2.13 -9.12
C TRP A 156 -0.69 3.05 -8.55
N ALA A 157 -0.27 4.04 -9.32
CA ALA A 157 0.78 4.96 -8.90
C ALA A 157 0.43 6.41 -9.25
N ALA A 158 0.31 7.25 -8.22
CA ALA A 158 0.20 8.70 -8.31
C ALA A 158 1.58 9.34 -8.13
N ILE A 159 2.00 10.16 -9.10
CA ILE A 159 3.34 10.74 -9.17
C ILE A 159 3.37 12.07 -8.42
N PHE A 160 4.23 12.19 -7.40
CA PHE A 160 4.39 13.39 -6.59
C PHE A 160 5.86 13.85 -6.51
N PRO A 161 6.14 15.16 -6.50
CA PRO A 161 7.44 15.68 -6.05
C PRO A 161 7.73 15.19 -4.63
N LYS A 162 8.98 14.82 -4.33
CA LYS A 162 9.36 14.33 -2.99
C LYS A 162 9.02 15.32 -1.87
N SER A 163 9.12 16.63 -2.15
CA SER A 163 8.80 17.73 -1.23
C SER A 163 7.31 17.86 -0.91
N SER A 164 6.42 17.26 -1.71
CA SER A 164 4.97 17.30 -1.48
C SER A 164 4.43 16.18 -0.58
N ILE A 165 5.34 15.37 -0.02
CA ILE A 165 5.05 14.28 0.91
C ILE A 165 5.87 14.50 2.19
N THR A 166 5.25 14.31 3.34
CA THR A 166 5.94 14.22 4.64
C THR A 166 5.39 13.06 5.46
N PHE A 167 6.27 12.23 6.03
CA PHE A 167 5.89 11.22 7.02
C PHE A 167 5.90 11.81 8.43
N ASP A 168 4.82 11.62 9.19
CA ASP A 168 4.64 12.20 10.52
C ASP A 168 5.71 11.74 11.54
N ARG A 169 6.37 10.60 11.25
CA ARG A 169 7.43 10.02 12.08
C ARG A 169 8.75 9.81 11.34
N GLY A 170 8.92 10.43 10.17
CA GLY A 170 10.07 10.25 9.29
C GLY A 170 10.23 8.78 8.87
N VAL A 171 11.47 8.27 8.87
CA VAL A 171 11.75 6.86 8.50
C VAL A 171 11.29 5.80 9.50
N ARG A 172 10.76 6.17 10.68
CA ARG A 172 10.49 5.22 11.78
C ARG A 172 9.29 4.32 11.46
N GLY A 173 9.56 3.01 11.35
CA GLY A 173 8.56 1.99 11.00
C GLY A 173 8.38 1.79 9.50
N LEU A 174 9.18 2.47 8.67
CA LEU A 174 9.29 2.16 7.24
C LEU A 174 10.30 1.02 7.03
N GLU A 175 10.04 0.17 6.05
CA GLU A 175 11.01 -0.78 5.49
C GLU A 175 11.23 -0.45 4.00
N PHE A 176 12.48 -0.59 3.57
CA PHE A 176 12.97 -0.23 2.24
C PHE A 176 13.42 -1.48 1.50
N TYR A 177 13.23 -1.50 0.18
CA TYR A 177 13.72 -2.57 -0.68
C TYR A 177 14.11 -2.02 -2.07
N CYS A 178 15.35 -2.26 -2.50
CA CYS A 178 15.82 -1.98 -3.85
C CYS A 178 15.68 -3.25 -4.69
N SER A 179 14.69 -3.27 -5.60
CA SER A 179 14.42 -4.44 -6.45
C SER A 179 15.48 -4.69 -7.52
N SER A 180 16.33 -3.71 -7.83
CA SER A 180 17.44 -3.84 -8.80
C SER A 180 18.59 -4.68 -8.24
N HIS A 181 18.87 -4.54 -6.93
CA HIS A 181 20.00 -5.20 -6.25
C HIS A 181 19.56 -6.19 -5.16
N TYR A 182 18.24 -6.46 -5.05
CA TYR A 182 17.64 -7.41 -4.11
C TYR A 182 18.02 -7.17 -2.63
N THR A 183 18.25 -5.90 -2.27
CA THR A 183 18.71 -5.48 -0.94
C THR A 183 17.65 -4.68 -0.18
N ARG A 184 17.75 -4.69 1.16
CA ARG A 184 16.96 -3.81 2.06
C ARG A 184 17.70 -2.56 2.50
N GLU A 185 18.94 -2.39 2.02
CA GLU A 185 19.66 -1.13 2.13
C GLU A 185 18.93 -0.04 1.35
N TYR A 186 19.08 1.21 1.79
CA TYR A 186 18.43 2.33 1.15
C TYR A 186 19.14 2.70 -0.16
N GLU A 187 18.47 2.46 -1.27
CA GLU A 187 18.92 2.85 -2.61
C GLU A 187 17.71 3.16 -3.50
N VAL A 188 17.77 4.24 -4.27
CA VAL A 188 16.67 4.62 -5.19
C VAL A 188 16.83 3.93 -6.56
N PRO A 189 15.79 3.28 -7.12
CA PRO A 189 14.40 3.27 -6.66
C PRO A 189 14.15 2.37 -5.43
N ALA A 190 13.65 2.99 -4.35
CA ALA A 190 13.41 2.33 -3.08
C ALA A 190 11.91 2.06 -2.92
N LYS A 191 11.52 0.80 -2.77
CA LYS A 191 10.15 0.41 -2.44
C LYS A 191 9.93 0.61 -0.96
N VAL A 192 8.92 1.39 -0.59
CA VAL A 192 8.65 1.81 0.79
C VAL A 192 7.35 1.21 1.28
N SER A 193 7.43 0.51 2.42
CA SER A 193 6.30 -0.18 3.04
C SER A 193 6.30 -0.02 4.56
N CYS A 194 5.18 -0.31 5.21
CA CYS A 194 5.15 -0.43 6.67
C CYS A 194 5.87 -1.71 7.12
N SER A 195 6.89 -1.59 7.99
CA SER A 195 7.66 -2.74 8.48
C SER A 195 6.82 -3.72 9.33
N TYR A 196 5.70 -3.26 9.87
CA TYR A 196 4.75 -4.07 10.65
C TYR A 196 3.73 -4.78 9.75
N CYS A 197 2.77 -4.05 9.17
CA CYS A 197 1.65 -4.65 8.42
C CYS A 197 1.94 -4.88 6.93
N ARG A 198 3.14 -4.53 6.45
CA ARG A 198 3.58 -4.74 5.05
C ARG A 198 2.79 -4.01 3.97
N THR A 199 1.84 -3.14 4.32
CA THR A 199 1.17 -2.24 3.37
C THR A 199 2.23 -1.49 2.56
N PRO A 200 2.24 -1.63 1.22
CA PRO A 200 3.08 -0.82 0.35
C PRO A 200 2.54 0.63 0.37
N ILE A 201 3.43 1.62 0.34
CA ILE A 201 3.06 3.04 0.46
C ILE A 201 3.48 3.83 -0.79
N MET A 202 4.71 3.63 -1.24
CA MET A 202 5.23 4.27 -2.46
C MET A 202 6.50 3.59 -2.98
N ASP A 203 6.86 3.89 -4.23
CA ASP A 203 8.25 3.78 -4.69
C ASP A 203 8.92 5.17 -4.69
N GLU A 204 10.00 5.35 -3.93
CA GLU A 204 10.84 6.55 -4.03
C GLU A 204 11.79 6.43 -5.22
N GLY A 205 11.54 7.17 -6.30
CA GLY A 205 12.44 7.27 -7.45
C GLY A 205 13.62 8.24 -7.19
N ARG A 206 14.33 8.63 -8.25
CA ARG A 206 15.41 9.64 -8.14
C ARG A 206 14.85 11.04 -7.83
N ASN A 207 13.82 11.48 -8.56
CA ASN A 207 13.29 12.85 -8.51
C ASN A 207 11.90 12.97 -7.88
N VAL A 208 11.08 11.91 -7.99
CA VAL A 208 9.66 11.86 -7.59
C VAL A 208 9.39 10.60 -6.77
N CYS A 209 8.26 10.58 -6.06
CA CYS A 209 7.68 9.36 -5.49
C CYS A 209 6.49 8.90 -6.33
N LEU A 210 6.33 7.58 -6.44
CA LEU A 210 5.15 6.92 -6.97
C LEU A 210 4.31 6.45 -5.77
N LEU A 211 3.42 7.31 -5.27
CA LEU A 211 2.54 7.02 -4.13
C LEU A 211 1.42 6.06 -4.55
N PHE A 212 1.03 5.13 -3.68
CA PHE A 212 -0.08 4.20 -3.90
C PHE A 212 -1.36 4.76 -3.25
N PRO A 213 -2.33 5.27 -4.03
CA PRO A 213 -3.48 6.01 -3.50
C PRO A 213 -4.43 5.17 -2.64
N GLU A 214 -4.33 3.85 -2.68
CA GLU A 214 -5.09 2.90 -1.84
C GLU A 214 -4.87 3.12 -0.34
N SER A 215 -3.77 3.79 0.06
CA SER A 215 -3.48 4.15 1.45
C SER A 215 -3.90 5.57 1.84
N ILE A 216 -4.56 6.32 0.94
CA ILE A 216 -5.15 7.64 1.24
C ILE A 216 -6.46 7.45 2.00
N GLU A 217 -6.70 8.32 2.99
CA GLU A 217 -7.93 8.32 3.75
C GLU A 217 -9.06 8.92 2.91
N PHE A 218 -10.03 8.09 2.54
CA PHE A 218 -11.32 8.54 2.03
C PHE A 218 -12.15 9.04 3.21
N GLY A 219 -12.69 10.25 3.10
CA GLY A 219 -13.61 10.81 4.09
C GLY A 219 -14.91 10.02 4.22
N GLU A 220 -15.66 10.31 5.28
CA GLU A 220 -16.97 9.69 5.54
C GLU A 220 -18.07 10.25 4.63
N GLU A 221 -17.87 11.44 4.04
CA GLU A 221 -18.82 12.12 3.16
C GLU A 221 -18.63 11.75 1.68
N GLU A 222 -19.74 11.61 0.96
CA GLU A 222 -19.76 11.24 -0.46
C GLU A 222 -18.97 12.24 -1.33
N GLU A 223 -19.05 13.54 -1.03
CA GLU A 223 -18.29 14.58 -1.74
C GLU A 223 -16.78 14.37 -1.61
N GLU A 224 -16.28 13.98 -0.45
CA GLU A 224 -14.86 13.71 -0.25
C GLU A 224 -14.42 12.43 -0.97
N GLY A 225 -15.23 11.37 -0.93
CA GLY A 225 -15.01 10.16 -1.72
C GLY A 225 -14.91 10.45 -3.23
N GLU A 226 -15.81 11.28 -3.75
CA GLU A 226 -15.78 11.76 -5.14
C GLU A 226 -14.60 12.71 -5.42
N ARG A 227 -14.17 13.53 -4.45
CA ARG A 227 -12.96 14.36 -4.57
C ARG A 227 -11.71 13.49 -4.73
N VAL A 228 -11.56 12.42 -3.94
CA VAL A 228 -10.45 11.45 -4.09
C VAL A 228 -10.48 10.81 -5.48
N LYS A 229 -11.64 10.27 -5.92
CA LYS A 229 -11.77 9.64 -7.25
C LYS A 229 -11.32 10.58 -8.38
N ARG A 230 -11.75 11.84 -8.39
CA ARG A 230 -11.40 12.84 -9.41
C ARG A 230 -9.95 13.33 -9.34
N CYS A 231 -9.33 13.36 -8.15
CA CYS A 231 -7.96 13.85 -7.99
C CYS A 231 -6.91 12.78 -8.31
N PHE A 232 -7.21 11.50 -8.07
CA PHE A 232 -6.29 10.38 -8.33
C PHE A 232 -6.65 9.56 -9.58
N GLU A 233 -7.59 10.04 -10.40
CA GLU A 233 -8.05 9.39 -11.63
C GLU A 233 -6.87 9.01 -12.55
N VAL A 234 -6.85 7.75 -12.99
CA VAL A 234 -5.78 7.23 -13.85
C VAL A 234 -5.88 7.82 -15.26
N SER A 235 -4.75 8.33 -15.75
CA SER A 235 -4.61 8.87 -17.11
C SER A 235 -4.33 7.80 -18.15
N SER A 236 -3.63 6.72 -17.77
CA SER A 236 -3.04 5.77 -18.71
C SER A 236 -2.55 4.47 -18.05
N HIS A 237 -2.39 3.44 -18.87
CA HIS A 237 -1.75 2.17 -18.52
C HIS A 237 -0.36 2.12 -19.15
N ILE A 238 0.63 1.67 -18.38
CA ILE A 238 1.99 1.40 -18.86
C ILE A 238 2.34 -0.08 -18.68
N PHE A 239 3.17 -0.60 -19.57
CA PHE A 239 3.53 -2.01 -19.70
C PHE A 239 2.34 -2.94 -19.97
N TYR A 240 1.27 -2.46 -20.61
CA TYR A 240 -0.01 -3.17 -20.75
C TYR A 240 0.09 -4.47 -21.58
N SER A 241 1.16 -4.65 -22.37
CA SER A 241 1.53 -5.94 -23.00
C SER A 241 1.92 -7.03 -21.99
N LYS A 242 2.05 -6.70 -20.69
CA LYS A 242 2.34 -7.63 -19.59
C LYS A 242 1.17 -7.83 -18.63
N ARG A 243 0.00 -7.24 -18.92
CA ARG A 243 -1.22 -7.40 -18.11
C ARG A 243 -1.59 -8.87 -17.91
N VAL A 244 -2.23 -9.16 -16.78
CA VAL A 244 -2.79 -10.50 -16.46
C VAL A 244 -4.32 -10.50 -16.45
N VAL A 245 -4.94 -9.33 -16.65
CA VAL A 245 -6.38 -9.12 -16.80
C VAL A 245 -6.60 -8.04 -17.85
N GLU A 246 -7.69 -8.13 -18.61
CA GLU A 246 -8.15 -7.05 -19.50
C GLU A 246 -8.83 -5.95 -18.68
N ILE A 247 -8.62 -4.69 -19.06
CA ILE A 247 -9.21 -3.51 -18.41
C ILE A 247 -9.77 -2.57 -19.49
N PRO A 248 -11.01 -2.78 -19.94
CA PRO A 248 -11.66 -1.96 -20.96
C PRO A 248 -12.28 -0.70 -20.35
N ASP A 249 -11.43 0.26 -19.96
CA ASP A 249 -11.82 1.54 -19.34
C ASP A 249 -11.66 2.75 -20.28
N GLY A 250 -11.30 2.52 -21.55
CA GLY A 250 -11.07 3.57 -22.54
C GLY A 250 -9.86 4.48 -22.28
N LYS A 251 -9.05 4.25 -21.23
CA LYS A 251 -7.83 5.03 -20.97
C LYS A 251 -6.70 4.60 -21.91
N PRO A 252 -5.84 5.53 -22.39
CA PRO A 252 -4.65 5.20 -23.19
C PRO A 252 -3.80 4.08 -22.60
N LYS A 253 -3.39 3.11 -23.42
CA LYS A 253 -2.64 1.93 -22.97
C LYS A 253 -1.36 1.81 -23.78
N TRP A 254 -0.23 1.78 -23.09
CA TRP A 254 1.10 1.73 -23.69
C TRP A 254 1.71 0.35 -23.51
N ALA A 255 2.32 -0.18 -24.57
CA ALA A 255 2.96 -1.50 -24.57
C ALA A 255 4.11 -1.59 -23.54
N GLY A 256 4.83 -0.48 -23.35
CA GLY A 256 5.91 -0.25 -22.40
C GLY A 256 5.71 1.06 -21.64
N MET A 257 6.71 1.95 -21.68
CA MET A 257 6.60 3.30 -21.11
C MET A 257 5.66 4.19 -21.94
N ASP A 258 4.97 5.11 -21.28
CA ASP A 258 4.16 6.12 -21.96
C ASP A 258 5.02 7.04 -22.84
N GLU A 259 4.45 7.45 -23.98
CA GLU A 259 5.08 8.31 -24.99
C GLU A 259 6.36 7.75 -25.63
N ALA A 260 6.76 6.52 -25.26
CA ALA A 260 8.00 5.86 -25.69
C ALA A 260 7.79 4.37 -26.07
N SER A 261 6.54 3.98 -26.37
CA SER A 261 6.18 2.64 -26.87
C SER A 261 4.90 2.69 -27.68
N GLU A 262 4.49 1.55 -28.24
CA GLU A 262 3.29 1.42 -29.06
C GLU A 262 2.00 1.67 -28.24
N LEU A 263 1.06 2.40 -28.83
CA LEU A 263 -0.27 2.60 -28.26
C LEU A 263 -1.17 1.41 -28.59
N LEU A 264 -1.87 0.90 -27.58
CA LEU A 264 -2.70 -0.29 -27.66
C LEU A 264 -4.20 0.06 -27.49
N ASP A 265 -5.05 -0.82 -28.01
CA ASP A 265 -6.48 -0.86 -27.67
C ASP A 265 -6.72 -1.51 -26.29
N ASP A 266 -7.99 -1.53 -25.88
CA ASP A 266 -8.40 -2.08 -24.58
C ASP A 266 -8.10 -3.58 -24.42
N TYR A 267 -7.92 -4.29 -25.53
CA TYR A 267 -7.59 -5.71 -25.63
C TYR A 267 -6.09 -5.96 -25.92
N GLY A 268 -5.27 -4.91 -25.88
CA GLY A 268 -3.82 -4.97 -26.06
C GLY A 268 -3.32 -5.19 -27.48
N ASN A 269 -4.15 -4.98 -28.51
CA ASN A 269 -3.69 -4.96 -29.90
C ASN A 269 -3.08 -3.59 -30.21
N VAL A 270 -2.06 -3.54 -31.08
CA VAL A 270 -1.47 -2.28 -31.54
C VAL A 270 -2.53 -1.50 -32.34
N LYS A 271 -2.74 -0.23 -31.99
CA LYS A 271 -3.62 0.65 -32.76
C LYS A 271 -2.96 0.98 -34.11
N PRO A 272 -3.72 1.08 -35.21
CA PRO A 272 -3.22 1.64 -36.46
C PRO A 272 -2.62 3.04 -36.21
N GLU A 273 -1.58 3.38 -36.97
CA GLU A 273 -1.16 4.78 -37.09
C GLU A 273 -2.21 5.52 -37.95
N ASP A 274 -2.69 6.66 -37.44
CA ASP A 274 -3.62 7.58 -38.14
C ASP A 274 -2.87 8.54 -39.09
#